data_AF-G7I5F8-F1
#
_entry.id   AF-G7I5F8-F1
#
_cell.length_a   1.000
_cell.length_b   1.000
_cell.length_c   1.000
_cell.angle_alpha   90.00
_cell.angle_beta   90.00
_cell.angle_gamma   90.00
#
_symmetry.space_group_name_H-M   'P 1'
#
loop_
_entity.id
_entity.type
_entity.pdbx_description
1 polymer ?
#
loop_
_entity_poly.entity_id
_entity_poly.type
_entity_poly.pdbx_seq_one_letter_code
_entity_poly.pdbx_strand_id
1 'polypeptide(L)'
;MTVLSQNRSKLTQFEYLRLTSLVVIDALVKVKTKEVIDFLLSSEIIPLCLHNMEIGEELSKITSFMIQKILLDNDSLAYVYDTREQFSSVTRLLDMMLTSLENQPSPRLLKLIFSIYLRLSQHRRLVEKFHNLKCY
;
A
#
# COMPACT_ATOMS: atom_id res chain seq x y z
N MET A 1 12.08 -41.19 -11.47
CA MET A 1 11.00 -40.22 -11.17
C MET A 1 11.23 -39.63 -9.77
N THR A 2 12.26 -38.79 -9.56
CA THR A 2 12.61 -38.31 -8.21
C THR A 2 12.98 -36.82 -8.13
N VAL A 3 12.74 -36.03 -9.18
CA VAL A 3 13.14 -34.60 -9.22
C VAL A 3 11.99 -33.63 -8.88
N LEU A 4 10.78 -34.12 -8.55
CA LEU A 4 9.60 -33.25 -8.32
C LEU A 4 9.29 -32.95 -6.83
N SER A 5 10.01 -33.56 -5.87
CA SER A 5 9.74 -33.36 -4.43
C SER A 5 10.49 -32.17 -3.82
N GLN A 6 11.65 -31.79 -4.37
CA GLN A 6 12.53 -30.78 -3.75
C GLN A 6 12.16 -29.32 -4.07
N ASN A 7 11.35 -29.09 -5.11
CA ASN A 7 10.86 -27.74 -5.45
C ASN A 7 9.61 -27.35 -4.64
N ARG A 8 8.78 -28.32 -4.25
CA ARG A 8 7.51 -28.04 -3.55
C ARG A 8 7.72 -27.62 -2.09
N SER A 9 8.73 -28.17 -1.41
CA SER A 9 9.09 -27.81 -0.02
C SER A 9 9.84 -26.48 0.10
N LYS A 10 10.63 -26.11 -0.92
CA LYS A 10 11.28 -24.80 -0.98
C LYS A 10 10.29 -23.69 -1.27
N LEU A 11 9.36 -23.90 -2.21
CA LEU A 11 8.29 -22.94 -2.52
C LEU A 11 7.45 -22.60 -1.27
N THR A 12 7.07 -23.61 -0.48
CA THR A 12 6.31 -23.40 0.77
C THR A 12 7.13 -22.72 1.87
N GLN A 13 8.45 -22.95 1.96
CA GLN A 13 9.32 -22.23 2.89
C GLN A 13 9.47 -20.74 2.54
N PHE A 14 9.62 -20.41 1.25
CA PHE A 14 9.70 -19.01 0.80
C PHE A 14 8.36 -18.27 0.99
N GLU A 15 7.23 -18.95 0.76
CA GLU A 15 5.90 -18.39 1.07
C GLU A 15 5.72 -18.11 2.56
N TYR A 16 6.15 -19.03 3.43
CA TYR A 16 6.10 -18.83 4.88
C TYR A 16 6.99 -17.68 5.34
N LEU A 17 8.18 -17.53 4.75
CA LEU A 17 9.09 -16.42 5.05
C LEU A 17 8.50 -15.07 4.62
N ARG A 18 7.89 -14.99 3.43
CA ARG A 18 7.19 -13.79 2.94
C ARG A 18 6.01 -13.44 3.85
N LEU A 19 5.23 -14.44 4.25
CA LEU A 19 4.11 -14.26 5.16
C LEU A 19 4.56 -13.77 6.53
N THR A 20 5.62 -14.36 7.10
CA THR A 20 6.20 -13.92 8.37
C THR A 20 6.75 -12.50 8.29
N SER A 21 7.41 -12.15 7.19
CA SER A 21 7.92 -10.79 6.95
C SER A 21 6.76 -9.79 6.86
N LEU A 22 5.71 -10.11 6.10
CA LEU A 22 4.49 -9.28 6.00
C LEU A 22 3.81 -9.07 7.36
N VAL A 23 3.81 -10.07 8.23
CA VAL A 23 3.26 -9.94 9.60
C VAL A 23 4.05 -8.91 10.43
N VAL A 24 5.40 -8.93 10.33
CA VAL A 24 6.23 -7.93 11.02
C VAL A 24 5.97 -6.53 10.47
N ILE A 25 5.85 -6.38 9.14
CA ILE A 25 5.58 -5.06 8.58
C ILE A 25 4.15 -4.59 8.91
N ASP A 26 3.13 -5.45 8.95
CA ASP A 26 1.79 -5.08 9.44
C ASP A 26 1.83 -4.66 10.93
N ALA A 27 2.68 -5.30 11.74
CA ALA A 27 2.89 -4.87 13.12
C ALA A 27 3.52 -3.47 13.20
N LEU A 28 4.49 -3.15 12.32
CA LEU A 28 5.05 -1.80 12.21
C LEU A 28 3.98 -0.78 11.78
N VAL A 29 3.17 -1.11 10.77
CA VAL A 29 2.06 -0.24 10.30
C VAL A 29 1.07 0.08 11.43
N LYS A 30 0.90 -0.81 12.41
CA LYS A 30 0.03 -0.56 13.58
C LYS A 30 0.58 0.50 14.55
N VAL A 31 1.88 0.78 14.53
CA VAL A 31 2.51 1.77 15.43
C VAL A 31 2.16 3.21 15.02
N LYS A 32 1.83 3.46 13.74
CA LYS A 32 1.25 4.70 13.22
C LYS A 32 2.03 6.00 13.53
N THR A 33 3.33 5.93 13.79
CA THR A 33 4.14 7.15 13.94
C THR A 33 4.51 7.72 12.58
N LYS A 34 4.74 9.04 12.52
CA LYS A 34 5.18 9.73 11.30
C LYS A 34 6.45 9.07 10.74
N GLU A 35 7.45 8.78 11.57
CA GLU A 35 8.70 8.16 11.07
C GLU A 35 8.47 6.79 10.40
N VAL A 36 7.52 6.00 10.90
CA VAL A 36 7.19 4.71 10.31
C VAL A 36 6.47 4.88 8.99
N ILE A 37 5.54 5.85 8.88
CA ILE A 37 4.83 6.15 7.63
C ILE A 37 5.81 6.68 6.59
N ASP A 38 6.72 7.58 6.96
CA ASP A 38 7.78 8.11 6.09
C ASP A 38 8.63 6.97 5.55
N PHE A 39 9.12 6.10 6.45
CA PHE A 39 9.91 4.93 6.09
C PHE A 39 9.15 3.99 5.14
N LEU A 40 7.87 3.72 5.40
CA LEU A 40 7.05 2.83 4.57
C LEU A 40 6.77 3.40 3.18
N LEU A 41 6.59 4.72 3.06
CA LEU A 41 6.35 5.41 1.80
C LEU A 41 7.63 5.65 1.00
N SER A 42 8.76 5.88 1.68
CA SER A 42 10.07 6.06 1.04
C SER A 42 10.76 4.74 0.68
N SER A 43 10.38 3.63 1.31
CA SER A 43 11.00 2.32 1.10
C SER A 43 10.36 1.54 -0.06
N GLU A 44 11.07 0.50 -0.49
CA GLU A 44 10.59 -0.48 -1.47
C GLU A 44 9.47 -1.40 -0.94
N ILE A 45 8.95 -1.15 0.27
CA ILE A 45 7.92 -1.98 0.88
C ILE A 45 6.64 -1.97 0.04
N ILE A 46 6.21 -0.83 -0.51
CA ILE A 46 5.02 -0.79 -1.37
C ILE A 46 5.25 -1.51 -2.71
N PRO A 47 6.36 -1.28 -3.45
CA PRO A 47 6.72 -2.10 -4.61
C PRO A 47 6.78 -3.62 -4.32
N LEU A 48 7.41 -4.02 -3.21
CA LEU A 48 7.43 -5.42 -2.74
C LEU A 48 6.03 -5.94 -2.47
N CYS A 49 5.18 -5.11 -1.88
CA CYS A 49 3.79 -5.44 -1.62
C CYS A 49 3.03 -5.68 -2.93
N LEU A 50 3.19 -4.81 -3.93
CA LEU A 50 2.56 -5.00 -5.24
C LEU A 50 3.04 -6.28 -5.93
N HIS A 51 4.34 -6.59 -5.86
CA HIS A 51 4.85 -7.86 -6.35
C HIS A 51 4.31 -9.08 -5.57
N ASN A 52 4.13 -8.95 -4.25
CA ASN A 52 3.47 -9.99 -3.45
C ASN A 52 1.98 -10.13 -3.80
N MET A 53 1.31 -9.08 -4.32
CA MET A 53 -0.07 -9.20 -4.82
C MET A 53 -0.20 -10.07 -6.06
N GLU A 54 0.89 -10.24 -6.82
CA GLU A 54 0.94 -11.09 -8.01
C GLU A 54 1.09 -12.58 -7.63
N ILE A 55 1.50 -12.89 -6.39
CA ILE A 55 1.86 -14.25 -5.96
C ILE A 55 0.88 -14.78 -4.91
N GLY A 56 -0.09 -15.58 -5.36
CA GLY A 56 -0.99 -16.34 -4.48
C GLY A 56 -2.09 -15.51 -3.81
N GLU A 57 -3.20 -16.17 -3.43
CA GLU A 57 -4.41 -15.47 -2.98
C GLU A 57 -4.28 -14.85 -1.57
N GLU A 58 -3.66 -15.56 -0.62
CA GLU A 58 -3.51 -15.10 0.77
C GLU A 58 -2.53 -13.95 0.91
N LEU A 59 -1.35 -14.07 0.29
CA LEU A 59 -0.33 -13.01 0.29
C LEU A 59 -0.90 -11.75 -0.39
N SER A 60 -1.60 -11.91 -1.51
CA SER A 60 -2.24 -10.79 -2.20
C SER A 60 -3.29 -10.07 -1.34
N LYS A 61 -4.07 -10.82 -0.55
CA LYS A 61 -5.05 -10.24 0.37
C LYS A 61 -4.39 -9.47 1.52
N ILE A 62 -3.40 -10.05 2.19
CA ILE A 62 -2.67 -9.41 3.30
C ILE A 62 -2.03 -8.12 2.81
N THR A 63 -1.41 -8.20 1.64
CA THR A 63 -0.66 -7.10 1.07
C THR A 63 -1.56 -5.95 0.60
N SER A 64 -2.70 -6.26 -0.01
CA SER A 64 -3.74 -5.28 -0.34
C SER A 64 -4.32 -4.59 0.89
N PHE A 65 -4.48 -5.34 1.98
CA PHE A 65 -4.99 -4.79 3.23
C PHE A 65 -3.97 -3.85 3.88
N MET A 66 -2.70 -4.22 3.83
CA MET A 66 -1.61 -3.43 4.38
C MET A 66 -1.43 -2.10 3.64
N ILE A 67 -1.44 -2.09 2.30
CA ILE A 67 -1.38 -0.86 1.50
C ILE A 67 -2.59 0.04 1.78
N GLN A 68 -3.80 -0.53 1.87
CA GLN A 68 -5.00 0.22 2.28
C GLN A 68 -4.79 0.89 3.64
N LYS A 69 -4.26 0.14 4.60
CA LYS A 69 -4.06 0.62 5.97
C LYS A 69 -2.99 1.70 6.07
N ILE A 70 -1.97 1.67 5.21
CA ILE A 70 -0.98 2.75 5.12
C ILE A 70 -1.58 3.98 4.44
N LEU A 71 -2.30 3.83 3.33
CA LEU A 71 -2.69 4.96 2.47
C LEU A 71 -4.07 5.57 2.79
N LEU A 72 -4.93 4.85 3.51
CA LEU A 72 -6.30 5.29 3.84
C LEU A 72 -6.50 5.63 5.30
N ASP A 73 -5.45 5.51 6.14
CA ASP A 73 -5.53 5.89 7.55
C ASP A 73 -5.53 7.42 7.71
N ASN A 74 -6.18 7.92 8.75
CA ASN A 74 -6.34 9.36 8.94
C ASN A 74 -5.00 10.04 9.25
N ASP A 75 -4.11 9.37 9.98
CA ASP A 75 -2.81 9.92 10.38
C ASP A 75 -1.87 10.00 9.17
N SER A 76 -1.91 8.99 8.30
CA SER A 76 -1.15 9.00 7.04
C SER A 76 -1.72 9.99 6.03
N LEU A 77 -3.03 10.21 5.99
CA LEU A 77 -3.61 11.26 5.16
C LEU A 77 -3.15 12.65 5.61
N ALA A 78 -3.12 12.91 6.91
CA ALA A 78 -2.58 14.17 7.45
C ALA A 78 -1.11 14.35 7.02
N TYR A 79 -0.32 13.28 7.06
CA TYR A 79 1.05 13.28 6.54
C TYR A 79 1.11 13.60 5.05
N VAL A 80 0.28 12.98 4.20
CA VAL A 80 0.30 13.21 2.74
C VAL A 80 0.04 14.68 2.37
N TYR A 81 -0.73 15.39 3.19
CA TYR A 81 -1.03 16.82 2.99
C TYR A 81 -0.08 17.77 3.72
N ASP A 82 0.88 17.26 4.49
CA ASP A 82 1.83 18.08 5.27
C ASP A 82 2.83 18.80 4.35
N THR A 83 3.32 18.11 3.30
CA THR A 83 4.21 18.71 2.29
C THR A 83 3.88 18.27 0.86
N ARG A 84 4.33 19.08 -0.12
CA ARG A 84 4.16 18.74 -1.55
C ARG A 84 4.93 17.48 -1.96
N GLU A 85 6.08 17.21 -1.33
CA GLU A 85 6.90 16.04 -1.64
C GLU A 85 6.22 14.73 -1.24
N GLN A 86 5.49 14.74 -0.12
CA GLN A 86 4.72 13.60 0.36
C GLN A 86 3.53 13.30 -0.55
N PHE A 87 2.82 14.35 -0.98
CA PHE A 87 1.76 14.22 -1.98
C PHE A 87 2.28 13.66 -3.31
N SER A 88 3.44 14.15 -3.78
CA SER A 88 4.08 13.64 -5.00
C SER A 88 4.49 12.17 -4.86
N SER A 89 5.00 11.78 -3.70
CA SER A 89 5.37 10.38 -3.40
C SER A 89 4.17 9.45 -3.50
N VAL A 90 3.02 9.83 -2.94
CA VAL A 90 1.78 9.03 -3.05
C VAL A 90 1.21 9.01 -4.46
N THR A 91 1.30 10.12 -5.20
CA THR A 91 0.87 10.16 -6.61
C THR A 91 1.70 9.19 -7.46
N ARG A 92 3.03 9.18 -7.26
CA ARG A 92 3.92 8.23 -7.94
C ARG A 92 3.61 6.77 -7.57
N LEU A 93 3.24 6.52 -6.31
CA LEU A 93 2.81 5.19 -5.87
C LEU A 93 1.53 4.74 -6.58
N LEU A 94 0.55 5.65 -6.75
CA LEU A 94 -0.67 5.36 -7.51
C LEU A 94 -0.38 5.07 -8.98
N ASP A 95 0.54 5.81 -9.61
CA ASP A 95 0.95 5.57 -10.99
C ASP A 95 1.59 4.19 -11.15
N MET A 96 2.49 3.80 -10.24
CA MET A 96 3.08 2.45 -10.25
C MET A 96 2.03 1.35 -10.08
N MET A 97 1.03 1.55 -9.23
CA MET A 97 -0.09 0.62 -9.08
C MET A 97 -0.94 0.52 -10.36
N LEU A 98 -1.15 1.64 -11.04
CA LEU A 98 -1.91 1.69 -12.29
C LEU A 98 -1.16 0.97 -13.42
N THR A 99 0.15 1.18 -13.54
CA THR A 99 0.99 0.44 -14.50
C THR A 99 1.03 -1.06 -14.21
N SER A 100 1.07 -1.47 -12.93
CA SER A 100 0.95 -2.89 -12.57
C SER A 100 -0.41 -3.46 -13.00
N LEU A 101 -1.48 -2.68 -12.85
CA LEU A 101 -2.82 -3.07 -13.28
C LEU A 101 -2.95 -3.26 -14.80
N GLU A 102 -2.28 -2.42 -15.61
CA GLU A 102 -2.26 -2.56 -17.07
C GLU A 102 -1.61 -3.86 -17.52
N ASN A 103 -0.53 -4.26 -16.85
CA ASN A 103 0.16 -5.52 -17.13
C ASN A 103 -0.62 -6.74 -16.65
N GLN A 104 -1.28 -6.62 -15.50
CA GLN A 104 -2.08 -7.70 -14.92
C GLN A 104 -3.36 -7.16 -14.26
N PRO A 105 -4.53 -7.34 -14.91
CA PRO A 105 -5.78 -6.81 -14.38
C PRO A 105 -6.16 -7.51 -13.07
N SER A 106 -6.26 -6.73 -12.00
CA SER A 106 -6.64 -7.16 -10.66
C SER A 106 -7.78 -6.30 -10.13
N PRO A 107 -9.00 -6.85 -9.97
CA PRO A 107 -10.13 -6.12 -9.40
C PRO A 107 -9.85 -5.58 -7.98
N ARG A 108 -9.01 -6.29 -7.23
CA ARG A 108 -8.59 -5.90 -5.87
C ARG A 108 -7.70 -4.66 -5.91
N LEU A 109 -6.71 -4.64 -6.81
CA LEU A 109 -5.81 -3.50 -7.01
C LEU A 109 -6.57 -2.29 -7.57
N LEU A 110 -7.48 -2.51 -8.51
CA LEU A 110 -8.33 -1.44 -9.04
C LEU A 110 -9.20 -0.80 -7.95
N LYS A 111 -9.84 -1.63 -7.11
CA LYS A 111 -10.62 -1.14 -5.96
C LYS A 111 -9.76 -0.33 -4.98
N LEU A 112 -8.52 -0.78 -4.75
CA LEU A 112 -7.56 -0.08 -3.91
C LEU A 112 -7.21 1.30 -4.47
N ILE A 113 -6.82 1.37 -5.74
CA ILE A 113 -6.48 2.61 -6.45
C ILE A 113 -7.66 3.59 -6.35
N PHE A 114 -8.87 3.15 -6.70
CA PHE A 114 -10.07 3.99 -6.61
C PHE A 114 -10.35 4.49 -5.19
N SER A 115 -10.15 3.63 -4.18
CA SER A 115 -10.39 4.00 -2.78
C SER A 115 -9.42 5.10 -2.32
N ILE A 116 -8.15 5.02 -2.72
CA ILE A 116 -7.14 6.03 -2.39
C ILE A 116 -7.44 7.35 -3.10
N TYR A 117 -7.73 7.33 -4.40
CA TYR A 117 -8.11 8.53 -5.16
C TYR A 117 -9.35 9.22 -4.57
N LEU A 118 -10.38 8.44 -4.23
CA LEU A 118 -11.59 8.98 -3.60
C LEU A 118 -11.27 9.64 -2.26
N ARG A 119 -10.46 8.98 -1.42
CA ARG A 119 -10.09 9.49 -0.10
C ARG A 119 -9.24 10.76 -0.18
N LEU A 120 -8.29 10.81 -1.12
CA LEU A 120 -7.51 12.02 -1.39
C LEU A 120 -8.44 13.17 -1.83
N SER A 121 -9.33 12.94 -2.79
CA SER A 121 -10.27 13.96 -3.27
C SER A 121 -11.18 14.51 -2.15
N GLN A 122 -11.66 13.63 -1.27
CA GLN A 122 -12.49 14.02 -0.12
C GLN A 122 -11.73 14.92 0.86
N HIS A 123 -10.51 14.54 1.25
CA HIS A 123 -9.70 15.34 2.17
C HIS A 123 -9.35 16.71 1.59
N ARG A 124 -8.95 16.77 0.31
CA ARG A 124 -8.65 18.03 -0.37
C ARG A 124 -9.85 18.98 -0.38
N ARG A 125 -11.05 18.48 -0.72
CA ARG A 125 -12.29 19.27 -0.69
C ARG A 125 -12.66 19.76 0.70
N LEU A 126 -12.38 18.98 1.74
CA LEU A 126 -12.60 19.40 3.13
C LEU A 126 -11.65 20.55 3.47
N VAL A 127 -10.35 20.42 3.18
CA VAL A 127 -9.35 21.48 3.41
C VAL A 127 -9.72 22.78 2.67
N GLU A 128 -10.12 22.69 1.40
CA GLU A 128 -10.58 23.85 0.61
C GLU A 128 -11.84 24.51 1.21
N LYS A 129 -12.83 23.71 1.64
CA LYS A 129 -14.03 24.24 2.32
C LYS A 129 -13.71 24.90 3.66
N PHE A 130 -12.81 24.31 4.46
CA PHE A 130 -12.41 24.88 5.74
C PHE A 130 -11.64 26.20 5.58
N HIS A 131 -10.78 26.33 4.56
CA HIS A 131 -10.13 27.60 4.24
C HIS A 131 -11.15 28.68 3.84
N ASN A 132 -12.16 28.32 3.04
CA ASN A 132 -13.19 29.27 2.63
C ASN A 132 -14.13 29.70 3.77
N LEU A 133 -14.33 28.86 4.79
CA LEU A 133 -15.17 29.17 5.96
C LEU A 133 -14.45 30.02 7.03
N LYS A 134 -13.11 30.00 7.08
CA LYS A 134 -12.33 30.88 7.98
C LYS A 134 -12.11 32.30 7.43
N CYS A 135 -12.51 32.55 6.18
CA CYS A 135 -12.42 33.86 5.53
C CYS A 135 -13.71 34.69 5.61
N TYR A 136 -14.64 34.33 6.51
CA TYR A 136 -15.86 35.10 6.82
C TYR A 136 -15.90 35.50 8.29
#